data_AF-A0A199UXF4-F1
#
_entry.id   AF-A0A199UXF4-F1
#
_cell.length_a   1.000
_cell.length_b   1.000
_cell.length_c   1.000
_cell.angle_alpha   90.00
_cell.angle_beta   90.00
_cell.angle_gamma   90.00
#
_symmetry.space_group_name_H-M   'P 1'
#
loop_
_entity.id
_entity.type
_entity.pdbx_description
1 polymer ?
#
loop_
_entity_poly.entity_id
_entity_poly.type
_entity_poly.pdbx_seq_one_letter_code
_entity_poly.pdbx_strand_id
1 'polypeptide(L)'
;MISMEFETNNWIWEGVNSPQLFGLGGIMILAAVLGLSTSYFSGIPIPFQPFYWPDLGILHKKKRGKRPVRVYMDGCFDLMHYGHANALRQAKSLGDVLVVGVVSDEEIVANKGPPVLSMEERVMLFYLARILSSLKHMDGDRTSRNSSGCEQGDADEKTLAEANDSPKSQLSHFLPTSRRIVQFSNGKGPLPGARVVYIDGAFDLFHAGHVEILRSARQLGDFLLVGVHNDQTISQRRGCHPIMHLHERSLSVLACRYVDEVIIGAPWEVSRDMIATFNISLVVHGTVVECNSKSDIDPYATPKSMGIFRTIESPRNTTSMSVARRIIDNYETYEKRNLKKNATEERYYAEKKFVSGD
;
A
#
# COMPACT_ATOMS: atom_id res chain seq x y z
N MET A 1 27.64 3.47 -10.11
CA MET A 1 27.64 4.79 -9.45
C MET A 1 26.58 5.64 -10.14
N ILE A 2 25.35 5.60 -9.63
CA ILE A 2 24.23 6.39 -10.18
C ILE A 2 24.02 7.54 -9.21
N SER A 3 24.34 8.76 -9.67
CA SER A 3 24.09 9.99 -8.94
C SER A 3 22.62 10.35 -9.11
N MET A 4 21.83 10.26 -8.04
CA MET A 4 20.45 10.75 -8.00
C MET A 4 20.46 12.14 -7.37
N GLU A 5 20.20 13.16 -8.16
CA GLU A 5 19.97 14.52 -7.67
C GLU A 5 18.63 14.61 -6.94
N PHE A 6 18.66 15.22 -5.75
CA PHE A 6 17.53 15.39 -4.86
C PHE A 6 16.86 16.74 -5.11
N GLU A 7 15.62 16.74 -5.60
CA GLU A 7 14.76 17.93 -5.53
C GLU A 7 14.01 17.97 -4.20
N THR A 8 14.19 19.08 -3.48
CA THR A 8 13.49 19.41 -2.25
C THR A 8 12.22 20.17 -2.61
N ASN A 9 11.04 19.65 -2.23
CA ASN A 9 9.80 20.42 -2.28
C ASN A 9 9.05 20.26 -0.95
N ASN A 10 8.89 21.38 -0.24
CA ASN A 10 8.19 21.53 1.03
C ASN A 10 6.67 21.36 0.86
N TRP A 11 6.10 20.29 1.40
CA TRP A 11 4.65 20.08 1.39
C TRP A 11 4.17 19.93 2.83
N ILE A 12 3.75 21.06 3.40
CA ILE A 12 3.11 21.17 4.71
C ILE A 12 1.66 20.71 4.55
N TRP A 13 1.22 19.74 5.37
CA TRP A 13 -0.20 19.49 5.60
C TRP A 13 -0.59 20.08 6.95
N GLU A 14 -1.35 21.17 6.92
CA GLU A 14 -2.19 21.55 8.05
C GLU A 14 -3.40 20.60 8.09
N GLY A 15 -3.62 20.00 9.25
CA GLY A 15 -4.66 19.01 9.48
C GLY A 15 -6.05 19.63 9.45
N VAL A 16 -6.93 19.04 8.65
CA VAL A 16 -8.37 19.28 8.75
C VAL A 16 -8.89 18.51 9.96
N ASN A 17 -9.16 19.25 11.04
CA ASN A 17 -9.92 18.78 12.20
C ASN A 17 -11.41 18.69 11.84
N SER A 18 -11.99 17.50 11.98
CA SER A 18 -13.44 17.33 12.15
C SER A 18 -13.72 16.94 13.60
N PRO A 19 -14.72 17.54 14.26
CA PRO A 19 -14.89 17.42 15.71
C PRO A 19 -15.58 16.10 16.07
N GLN A 20 -14.95 15.31 16.94
CA GLN A 20 -15.63 14.20 17.63
C GLN A 20 -16.09 14.69 19.00
N LEU A 21 -17.40 14.57 19.23
CA LEU A 21 -18.08 14.72 20.51
C LEU A 21 -17.41 13.82 21.57
N PHE A 22 -16.93 14.44 22.65
CA PHE A 22 -16.57 13.71 23.86
C PHE A 22 -17.84 13.38 24.66
N GLY A 23 -18.17 12.08 24.72
CA GLY A 23 -19.08 11.54 25.73
C GLY A 23 -18.39 11.54 27.08
N LEU A 24 -18.77 12.49 27.95
CA LEU A 24 -18.48 12.44 29.37
C LEU A 24 -19.43 11.43 30.02
N GLY A 25 -18.89 10.31 30.48
CA GLY A 25 -19.61 9.30 31.24
C GLY A 25 -18.70 8.65 32.27
N GLY A 26 -18.88 9.05 33.54
CA GLY A 26 -18.40 8.29 34.69
C GLY A 26 -17.06 8.73 35.26
N ILE A 27 -17.10 9.50 36.34
CA ILE A 27 -16.45 9.25 37.63
C ILE A 27 -16.97 10.37 38.56
N MET A 28 -18.00 10.04 39.33
CA MET A 28 -18.54 10.84 40.43
C MET A 28 -18.41 9.97 41.68
N ILE A 29 -17.29 10.07 42.39
CA ILE A 29 -17.14 9.52 43.74
C ILE A 29 -16.47 10.58 44.63
N LEU A 30 -17.29 11.07 45.56
CA LEU A 30 -16.96 11.47 46.93
C LEU A 30 -16.23 12.81 47.16
N ALA A 31 -17.01 13.88 47.35
CA ALA A 31 -16.65 14.96 48.26
C ALA A 31 -17.82 15.17 49.23
N ALA A 32 -17.60 14.71 50.46
CA ALA A 32 -18.56 14.74 51.54
C ALA A 32 -18.83 16.17 52.02
N VAL A 33 -20.10 16.39 52.30
CA VAL A 33 -20.71 17.53 52.96
C VAL A 33 -20.06 17.77 54.33
N LEU A 34 -19.47 18.94 54.53
CA LEU A 34 -19.40 19.61 55.84
C LEU A 34 -19.68 21.10 55.64
N GLY A 35 -20.97 21.42 55.57
CA GLY A 35 -21.47 22.76 55.85
C GLY A 35 -22.07 22.78 57.24
N LEU A 36 -21.38 23.40 58.20
CA LEU A 36 -21.92 23.96 59.44
C LEU A 36 -21.05 25.20 59.73
N SER A 37 -21.58 26.41 59.53
CA SER A 37 -22.25 27.22 60.54
C SER A 37 -21.25 27.94 61.47
N THR A 38 -21.13 29.27 61.32
CA THR A 38 -21.77 30.26 62.20
C THR A 38 -21.26 31.66 61.84
N SER A 39 -22.20 32.50 61.42
CA SER A 39 -22.16 33.95 61.55
C SER A 39 -21.94 34.36 63.00
N TYR A 40 -20.97 35.25 63.30
CA TYR A 40 -20.97 36.25 64.39
C TYR A 40 -19.57 36.87 64.48
N PHE A 41 -19.37 38.07 63.94
CA PHE A 41 -18.82 39.24 64.64
C PHE A 41 -18.56 40.39 63.67
N SER A 42 -19.16 41.52 64.00
CA SER A 42 -19.01 42.84 63.41
C SER A 42 -17.70 43.52 63.84
N GLY A 43 -17.07 44.23 62.89
CA GLY A 43 -16.32 45.46 63.16
C GLY A 43 -14.82 45.32 63.41
N ILE A 44 -14.01 45.75 62.44
CA ILE A 44 -12.91 46.72 62.51
C ILE A 44 -12.25 46.74 61.09
N PRO A 45 -12.17 47.89 60.40
CA PRO A 45 -11.39 48.00 59.17
C PRO A 45 -9.93 48.35 59.50
N ILE A 46 -8.99 47.46 59.20
CA ILE A 46 -7.55 47.78 59.21
C ILE A 46 -7.11 48.01 57.76
N PRO A 47 -6.48 49.14 57.42
CA PRO A 47 -5.95 49.38 56.09
C PRO A 47 -4.58 48.70 55.98
N PHE A 48 -4.42 47.73 55.08
CA PHE A 48 -3.09 47.23 54.70
C PHE A 48 -2.91 47.35 53.19
N GLN A 49 -1.92 48.18 52.82
CA GLN A 49 -1.42 48.37 51.47
C GLN A 49 -1.07 47.03 50.81
N PRO A 50 -1.35 46.84 49.50
CA PRO A 50 -0.85 45.69 48.78
C PRO A 50 0.67 45.81 48.64
N PHE A 51 1.37 44.86 49.26
CA PHE A 51 2.80 44.62 49.11
C PHE A 51 3.06 44.23 47.64
N TYR A 52 3.75 45.11 46.90
CA TYR A 52 4.23 44.84 45.54
C TYR A 52 5.23 43.67 45.59
N TRP A 53 4.84 42.51 45.06
CA TRP A 53 5.78 41.48 44.64
C TRP A 53 6.26 41.82 43.23
N PRO A 54 7.57 42.04 42.98
CA PRO A 54 8.07 42.16 41.62
C PRO A 54 7.95 40.80 40.93
N ASP A 55 7.22 40.84 39.82
CA ASP A 55 7.12 39.89 38.71
C ASP A 55 8.33 38.93 38.59
N LEU A 56 8.25 37.80 39.27
CA LEU A 56 9.13 36.65 39.00
C LEU A 56 8.61 36.02 37.71
N GLY A 57 9.18 36.53 36.62
CA GLY A 57 8.86 36.21 35.25
C GLY A 57 8.48 34.74 35.06
N ILE A 58 7.26 34.58 34.54
CA ILE A 58 6.70 33.35 34.02
C ILE A 58 7.74 32.71 33.09
N LEU A 59 8.45 31.70 33.62
CA LEU A 59 9.30 30.84 32.83
C LEU A 59 8.39 30.12 31.84
N HIS A 60 8.30 30.65 30.62
CA HIS A 60 7.63 29.99 29.51
C HIS A 60 8.29 28.62 29.32
N LYS A 61 7.74 27.57 29.93
CA LYS A 61 8.06 26.19 29.56
C LYS A 61 7.71 26.07 28.08
N LYS A 62 8.73 26.12 27.21
CA LYS A 62 8.59 25.74 25.80
C LYS A 62 7.80 24.44 25.77
N LYS A 63 6.58 24.46 25.20
CA LYS A 63 5.83 23.23 24.89
C LYS A 63 6.76 22.39 24.01
N ARG A 64 7.43 21.40 24.60
CA ARG A 64 8.15 20.38 23.82
C ARG A 64 7.08 19.70 22.98
N GLY A 65 7.12 19.89 21.67
CA GLY A 65 6.23 19.18 20.75
C GLY A 65 6.26 17.68 21.05
N LYS A 66 5.11 17.01 20.87
CA LYS A 66 5.04 15.55 21.05
C LYS A 66 6.13 14.90 20.20
N ARG A 67 6.91 13.99 20.79
CA ARG A 67 7.95 13.24 20.05
C ARG A 67 7.25 12.38 18.98
N PRO A 68 7.76 12.35 17.74
CA PRO A 68 7.14 11.55 16.69
C PRO A 68 7.21 10.06 17.04
N VAL A 69 6.09 9.37 16.91
CA VAL A 69 5.97 7.92 17.08
C VAL A 69 6.51 7.25 15.82
N ARG A 70 7.50 6.37 15.98
CA ARG A 70 8.10 5.61 14.87
C ARG A 70 7.62 4.17 14.95
N VAL A 71 7.04 3.68 13.87
CA VAL A 71 6.57 2.30 13.69
C VAL A 71 7.58 1.58 12.79
N TYR A 72 7.92 0.34 13.13
CA TYR A 72 8.76 -0.52 12.31
C TYR A 72 7.94 -1.70 11.80
N MET A 73 8.15 -2.06 10.54
CA MET A 73 7.58 -3.26 9.92
C MET A 73 8.63 -3.85 8.99
N ASP A 74 8.86 -5.14 9.04
CA ASP A 74 9.77 -5.83 8.13
C ASP A 74 9.08 -6.95 7.37
N GLY A 75 9.70 -7.38 6.29
CA GLY A 75 9.17 -8.46 5.47
C GLY A 75 10.03 -8.76 4.25
N CYS A 76 9.77 -9.93 3.68
CA CYS A 76 10.32 -10.29 2.38
C CYS A 76 9.68 -9.45 1.27
N PHE A 77 8.35 -9.32 1.33
CA PHE A 77 7.54 -8.57 0.37
C PHE A 77 7.78 -8.94 -1.10
N ASP A 78 7.87 -10.23 -1.34
CA ASP A 78 7.92 -10.79 -2.68
C ASP A 78 6.53 -10.72 -3.33
N LEU A 79 6.46 -10.50 -4.65
CA LEU A 79 5.22 -10.31 -5.41
C LEU A 79 4.23 -9.34 -4.72
N MET A 80 4.59 -8.05 -4.64
CA MET A 80 3.76 -7.07 -3.94
C MET A 80 2.32 -7.02 -4.49
N HIS A 81 1.35 -7.17 -3.59
CA HIS A 81 -0.08 -7.06 -3.87
C HIS A 81 -0.76 -6.12 -2.86
N TYR A 82 -2.05 -5.84 -3.05
CA TYR A 82 -2.81 -4.91 -2.20
C TYR A 82 -2.76 -5.25 -0.69
N GLY A 83 -2.56 -6.51 -0.32
CA GLY A 83 -2.47 -6.95 1.08
C GLY A 83 -1.26 -6.36 1.79
N HIS A 84 -0.09 -6.41 1.17
CA HIS A 84 1.12 -5.74 1.67
C HIS A 84 0.90 -4.23 1.80
N ALA A 85 0.32 -3.60 0.77
CA ALA A 85 0.04 -2.17 0.80
C ALA A 85 -0.95 -1.77 1.91
N ASN A 86 -1.98 -2.60 2.16
CA ASN A 86 -2.94 -2.37 3.24
C ASN A 86 -2.30 -2.56 4.63
N ALA A 87 -1.40 -3.54 4.79
CA ALA A 87 -0.67 -3.77 6.03
C ALA A 87 0.23 -2.56 6.36
N LEU A 88 0.98 -2.05 5.37
CA LEU A 88 1.78 -0.83 5.50
C LEU A 88 0.91 0.38 5.84
N ARG A 89 -0.28 0.51 5.23
CA ARG A 89 -1.22 1.60 5.50
C ARG A 89 -1.66 1.59 6.96
N GLN A 90 -1.99 0.40 7.47
CA GLN A 90 -2.37 0.20 8.86
C GLN A 90 -1.20 0.49 9.81
N ALA A 91 -0.01 -0.04 9.52
CA ALA A 91 1.19 0.23 10.31
C ALA A 91 1.50 1.74 10.38
N LYS A 92 1.38 2.45 9.26
CA LYS A 92 1.55 3.91 9.22
C LYS A 92 0.49 4.64 10.04
N SER A 93 -0.73 4.13 10.16
CA SER A 93 -1.77 4.77 10.98
C SER A 93 -1.49 4.72 12.49
N LEU A 94 -0.54 3.87 12.92
CA LEU A 94 -0.15 3.73 14.33
C LEU A 94 0.93 4.74 14.77
N GLY A 95 1.50 5.52 13.85
CA GLY A 95 2.52 6.50 14.22
C GLY A 95 2.86 7.53 13.13
N ASP A 96 3.70 8.48 13.48
CA ASP A 96 4.07 9.60 12.61
C ASP A 96 5.07 9.18 11.52
N VAL A 97 5.89 8.15 11.77
CA VAL A 97 6.90 7.65 10.84
C VAL A 97 6.80 6.13 10.74
N LEU A 98 6.76 5.58 9.52
CA LEU A 98 6.86 4.15 9.29
C LEU A 98 8.24 3.86 8.68
N VAL A 99 9.00 2.98 9.30
CA VAL A 99 10.27 2.46 8.81
C VAL A 99 10.03 1.03 8.35
N VAL A 100 10.39 0.72 7.11
CA VAL A 100 10.17 -0.61 6.53
C VAL A 100 11.50 -1.31 6.28
N GLY A 101 11.71 -2.46 6.92
CA GLY A 101 12.84 -3.34 6.69
C GLY A 101 12.54 -4.31 5.54
N VAL A 102 13.33 -4.27 4.46
CA VAL A 102 13.23 -5.26 3.39
C VAL A 102 14.32 -6.31 3.61
N VAL A 103 13.92 -7.56 3.81
CA VAL A 103 14.85 -8.67 4.09
C VAL A 103 15.67 -9.01 2.83
N SER A 104 16.97 -9.32 2.96
CA SER A 104 17.85 -9.61 1.82
C SER A 104 17.57 -10.99 1.21
N ASP A 105 18.02 -11.20 -0.04
CA ASP A 105 17.80 -12.46 -0.76
C ASP A 105 18.48 -13.65 -0.05
N GLU A 106 19.65 -13.44 0.55
CA GLU A 106 20.40 -14.48 1.28
C GLU A 106 19.65 -14.96 2.52
N GLU A 107 19.12 -14.02 3.31
CA GLU A 107 18.34 -14.32 4.51
C GLU A 107 17.02 -15.02 4.15
N ILE A 108 16.40 -14.61 3.05
CA ILE A 108 15.21 -15.27 2.50
C ILE A 108 15.51 -16.71 2.09
N VAL A 109 16.59 -16.95 1.35
CA VAL A 109 17.00 -18.27 0.89
C VAL A 109 17.32 -19.20 2.06
N ALA A 110 17.97 -18.67 3.10
CA ALA A 110 18.33 -19.44 4.30
C ALA A 110 17.10 -19.96 5.08
N ASN A 111 16.02 -19.18 5.14
CA ASN A 111 14.86 -19.49 5.99
C ASN A 111 13.67 -20.11 5.24
N LYS A 112 13.49 -19.77 3.97
CA LYS A 112 12.38 -20.30 3.16
C LYS A 112 12.85 -20.90 1.85
N GLY A 113 13.31 -20.08 0.92
CA GLY A 113 13.50 -20.40 -0.49
C GLY A 113 13.67 -19.12 -1.28
N PRO A 114 14.26 -19.20 -2.49
CA PRO A 114 14.61 -17.99 -3.24
C PRO A 114 13.37 -17.14 -3.52
N PRO A 115 13.48 -15.81 -3.39
CA PRO A 115 12.40 -14.93 -3.78
C PRO A 115 12.25 -14.92 -5.31
N VAL A 116 11.05 -14.61 -5.78
CA VAL A 116 10.71 -14.47 -7.20
C VAL A 116 11.26 -13.16 -7.77
N LEU A 117 11.21 -12.10 -6.96
CA LEU A 117 11.77 -10.79 -7.27
C LEU A 117 13.10 -10.57 -6.57
N SER A 118 14.06 -9.96 -7.27
CA SER A 118 15.34 -9.58 -6.68
C SER A 118 15.18 -8.54 -5.59
N MET A 119 16.15 -8.42 -4.68
CA MET A 119 16.15 -7.36 -3.67
C MET A 119 15.90 -5.95 -4.25
N GLU A 120 16.51 -5.64 -5.40
CA GLU A 120 16.29 -4.35 -6.08
C GLU A 120 14.84 -4.17 -6.53
N GLU A 121 14.24 -5.20 -7.15
CA GLU A 121 12.84 -5.19 -7.57
C GLU A 121 11.90 -5.04 -6.37
N ARG A 122 12.20 -5.71 -5.26
CA ARG A 122 11.41 -5.63 -4.02
C ARG A 122 11.50 -4.22 -3.43
N VAL A 123 12.70 -3.66 -3.25
CA VAL A 123 12.89 -2.29 -2.74
C VAL A 123 12.21 -1.26 -3.64
N MET A 124 12.27 -1.44 -4.96
CA MET A 124 11.55 -0.58 -5.90
C MET A 124 10.05 -0.60 -5.64
N LEU A 125 9.44 -1.76 -5.42
CA LEU A 125 8.02 -1.85 -5.09
C LEU A 125 7.68 -1.12 -3.76
N PHE A 126 8.57 -1.14 -2.77
CA PHE A 126 8.39 -0.38 -1.51
C PHE A 126 8.42 1.12 -1.69
N TYR A 127 9.35 1.64 -2.48
CA TYR A 127 9.51 3.09 -2.67
C TYR A 127 8.26 3.77 -3.26
N LEU A 128 7.33 2.96 -3.76
CA LEU A 128 6.11 3.36 -4.42
C LEU A 128 4.88 3.29 -3.54
N ALA A 129 4.93 2.52 -2.45
CA ALA A 129 3.84 2.50 -1.51
C ALA A 129 3.66 3.94 -1.05
N ARG A 130 2.57 4.57 -1.50
CA ARG A 130 2.28 5.99 -1.31
C ARG A 130 2.40 6.43 0.16
N ILE A 131 2.17 5.48 1.06
CA ILE A 131 2.30 5.54 2.51
C ILE A 131 3.72 5.94 2.98
N LEU A 132 4.76 5.69 2.18
CA LEU A 132 6.17 5.80 2.56
C LEU A 132 6.89 7.06 2.06
N SER A 133 6.21 8.00 1.39
CA SER A 133 6.86 9.17 0.74
C SER A 133 7.50 10.20 1.70
N SER A 134 7.65 9.89 2.99
CA SER A 134 8.32 10.72 4.00
C SER A 134 9.57 10.05 4.60
N LEU A 135 10.11 9.00 3.97
CA LEU A 135 11.32 8.31 4.43
C LEU A 135 12.59 9.16 4.19
N LYS A 136 13.27 9.52 5.29
CA LYS A 136 14.71 9.87 5.28
C LYS A 136 15.50 8.59 5.46
N HIS A 137 16.46 8.30 4.57
CA HIS A 137 17.44 7.25 4.80
C HIS A 137 18.26 7.59 6.04
N MET A 138 18.35 6.63 6.96
CA MET A 138 19.39 6.60 7.98
C MET A 138 20.10 5.27 7.80
N ASP A 139 21.36 5.32 7.37
CA ASP A 139 22.26 4.19 7.53
C ASP A 139 22.49 3.99 9.02
N GLY A 140 22.23 2.76 9.49
CA GLY A 140 22.21 2.43 10.91
C GLY A 140 22.61 0.97 11.12
N ASP A 141 23.82 0.84 11.62
CA ASP A 141 24.58 -0.34 12.01
C ASP A 141 23.80 -1.43 12.78
N ARG A 142 24.20 -2.69 12.55
CA ARG A 142 23.56 -3.90 13.08
C ARG A 142 23.79 -4.03 14.58
N THR A 143 22.70 -4.08 15.35
CA THR A 143 22.68 -4.79 16.63
C THR A 143 21.60 -5.87 16.60
N SER A 144 22.06 -7.12 16.61
CA SER A 144 21.28 -8.34 16.74
C SER A 144 20.46 -8.33 18.04
N ARG A 145 19.13 -8.50 17.94
CA ARG A 145 18.27 -9.08 18.99
C ARG A 145 17.09 -9.84 18.39
N ASN A 146 16.86 -11.00 18.99
CA ASN A 146 15.94 -12.09 18.65
C ASN A 146 14.51 -11.67 18.31
N SER A 147 13.97 -12.23 17.24
CA SER A 147 12.55 -12.17 16.86
C SER A 147 11.77 -13.32 17.50
N SER A 148 10.72 -12.97 18.23
CA SER A 148 9.66 -13.88 18.67
C SER A 148 8.72 -14.17 17.49
N GLY A 149 8.39 -15.45 17.30
CA GLY A 149 7.60 -15.96 16.18
C GLY A 149 6.18 -15.37 16.08
N CYS A 150 5.67 -15.35 14.85
CA CYS A 150 4.29 -15.04 14.54
C CYS A 150 3.64 -16.31 13.96
N GLU A 151 2.57 -16.76 14.59
CA GLU A 151 1.81 -17.95 14.24
C GLU A 151 1.11 -17.78 12.89
N GLN A 152 1.19 -18.81 12.05
CA GLN A 152 0.49 -18.91 10.76
C GLN A 152 -0.85 -19.61 10.99
N GLY A 153 -1.92 -18.98 10.51
CA GLY A 153 -3.23 -19.61 10.42
C GLY A 153 -3.30 -20.48 9.16
N ASP A 154 -3.63 -21.75 9.37
CA ASP A 154 -3.85 -22.75 8.32
C ASP A 154 -5.13 -22.47 7.53
N ALA A 155 -5.05 -22.65 6.21
CA ALA A 155 -6.21 -22.83 5.35
C ALA A 155 -6.08 -24.22 4.71
N ASP A 156 -6.93 -25.15 5.16
CA ASP A 156 -7.06 -26.49 4.63
C ASP A 156 -7.68 -26.47 3.23
N GLU A 157 -6.97 -27.02 2.23
CA GLU A 157 -7.56 -27.37 0.94
C GLU A 157 -7.31 -28.85 0.64
N LYS A 158 -8.35 -29.66 0.87
CA LYS A 158 -8.50 -31.01 0.32
C LYS A 158 -9.74 -30.99 -0.56
N THR A 159 -9.57 -31.29 -1.85
CA THR A 159 -10.21 -32.40 -2.58
C THR A 159 -10.21 -32.09 -4.08
N LEU A 160 -9.30 -32.73 -4.82
CA LEU A 160 -9.35 -32.86 -6.28
C LEU A 160 -9.73 -34.29 -6.61
N ALA A 161 -11.00 -34.53 -6.97
CA ALA A 161 -11.42 -35.65 -7.81
C ALA A 161 -12.81 -35.38 -8.41
N GLU A 162 -12.84 -35.33 -9.74
CA GLU A 162 -13.97 -35.62 -10.65
C GLU A 162 -15.24 -34.74 -10.59
N ALA A 163 -15.41 -33.82 -11.56
CA ALA A 163 -16.67 -33.58 -12.29
C ALA A 163 -16.52 -32.54 -13.42
N ASN A 164 -16.96 -32.95 -14.62
CA ASN A 164 -17.53 -32.24 -15.77
C ASN A 164 -17.47 -30.70 -15.94
N ASP A 165 -17.20 -30.34 -17.20
CA ASP A 165 -17.35 -29.08 -17.94
C ASP A 165 -18.25 -28.00 -17.30
N SER A 166 -17.61 -26.99 -16.72
CA SER A 166 -18.19 -25.66 -16.43
C SER A 166 -17.06 -24.62 -16.47
N PRO A 167 -17.31 -23.36 -16.90
CA PRO A 167 -16.27 -22.35 -16.97
C PRO A 167 -15.80 -22.03 -15.55
N LYS A 168 -14.53 -22.27 -15.24
CA LYS A 168 -13.90 -22.01 -13.93
C LYS A 168 -14.10 -20.55 -13.52
N SER A 169 -15.23 -20.27 -12.89
CA SER A 169 -15.61 -18.94 -12.43
C SER A 169 -15.05 -18.72 -11.02
N GLN A 170 -14.18 -17.72 -10.91
CA GLN A 170 -13.62 -17.10 -9.70
C GLN A 170 -12.73 -17.99 -8.81
N LEU A 171 -11.41 -17.90 -9.04
CA LEU A 171 -10.39 -18.39 -8.10
C LEU A 171 -10.13 -17.43 -6.94
N SER A 172 -10.49 -16.13 -7.04
CA SER A 172 -10.28 -15.19 -5.93
C SER A 172 -11.59 -14.85 -5.21
N HIS A 173 -11.57 -15.12 -3.90
CA HIS A 173 -12.63 -14.78 -2.94
C HIS A 173 -12.55 -13.32 -2.47
N PHE A 174 -11.88 -12.45 -3.23
CA PHE A 174 -11.74 -11.07 -2.85
C PHE A 174 -13.10 -10.35 -2.86
N LEU A 175 -13.51 -9.83 -1.70
CA LEU A 175 -14.72 -9.04 -1.55
C LEU A 175 -14.38 -7.53 -1.65
N PRO A 176 -14.58 -6.89 -2.81
CA PRO A 176 -14.39 -5.45 -2.94
C PRO A 176 -15.45 -4.71 -2.12
N THR A 177 -15.04 -3.66 -1.43
CA THR A 177 -15.98 -2.73 -0.78
C THR A 177 -15.59 -1.30 -1.12
N SER A 178 -16.56 -0.39 -1.18
CA SER A 178 -16.31 1.04 -1.39
C SER A 178 -15.32 1.59 -0.36
N ARG A 179 -15.43 1.14 0.90
CA ARG A 179 -14.49 1.51 1.98
C ARG A 179 -13.04 1.13 1.65
N ARG A 180 -12.80 -0.06 1.09
CA ARG A 180 -11.45 -0.47 0.68
C ARG A 180 -10.93 0.42 -0.45
N ILE A 181 -11.75 0.73 -1.46
CA ILE A 181 -11.33 1.60 -2.58
C ILE A 181 -10.95 3.00 -2.06
N VAL A 182 -11.78 3.60 -1.20
CA VAL A 182 -11.53 4.93 -0.63
C VAL A 182 -10.26 4.97 0.23
N GLN A 183 -9.92 3.88 0.93
CA GLN A 183 -8.68 3.80 1.72
C GLN A 183 -7.41 3.89 0.87
N PHE A 184 -7.51 3.58 -0.42
CA PHE A 184 -6.41 3.61 -1.37
C PHE A 184 -6.47 4.79 -2.35
N SER A 185 -7.61 5.48 -2.45
CA SER A 185 -7.76 6.62 -3.37
C SER A 185 -7.15 7.91 -2.79
N ASN A 186 -6.67 8.79 -3.66
CA ASN A 186 -6.14 10.11 -3.28
C ASN A 186 -7.28 11.09 -2.90
N GLY A 187 -8.53 10.79 -3.31
CA GLY A 187 -9.71 11.62 -3.05
C GLY A 187 -9.67 13.01 -3.68
N LYS A 188 -8.67 13.29 -4.51
CA LYS A 188 -8.43 14.58 -5.17
C LYS A 188 -8.54 14.40 -6.66
N GLY A 189 -9.41 15.20 -7.29
CA GLY A 189 -9.44 15.31 -8.74
C GLY A 189 -8.29 16.18 -9.29
N PRO A 190 -8.17 16.27 -10.62
CA PRO A 190 -7.22 17.16 -11.26
C PRO A 190 -7.51 18.63 -10.92
N LEU A 191 -6.45 19.43 -10.73
CA LEU A 191 -6.59 20.88 -10.56
C LEU A 191 -7.12 21.52 -11.85
N PRO A 192 -7.80 22.68 -11.79
CA PRO A 192 -8.19 23.41 -12.99
C PRO A 192 -6.99 23.69 -13.90
N GLY A 193 -7.07 23.26 -15.16
CA GLY A 193 -5.98 23.40 -16.13
C GLY A 193 -4.85 22.37 -16.01
N ALA A 194 -4.94 21.41 -15.08
CA ALA A 194 -3.97 20.33 -14.96
C ALA A 194 -3.92 19.47 -16.22
N ARG A 195 -2.71 19.09 -16.64
CA ARG A 195 -2.52 18.18 -17.77
C ARG A 195 -2.80 16.74 -17.33
N VAL A 196 -3.95 16.21 -17.73
CA VAL A 196 -4.36 14.83 -17.43
C VAL A 196 -3.72 13.87 -18.42
N VAL A 197 -2.89 12.96 -17.91
CA VAL A 197 -2.26 11.87 -18.67
C VAL A 197 -3.02 10.58 -18.42
N TYR A 198 -3.39 9.88 -19.49
CA TYR A 198 -4.05 8.59 -19.45
C TYR A 198 -3.13 7.47 -19.95
N ILE A 199 -3.09 6.38 -19.19
CA ILE A 199 -2.41 5.14 -19.55
C ILE A 199 -3.28 3.95 -19.16
N ASP A 200 -3.33 2.91 -19.97
CA ASP A 200 -4.13 1.73 -19.69
C ASP A 200 -3.40 0.41 -19.91
N GLY A 201 -3.98 -0.65 -19.35
CA GLY A 201 -3.44 -1.99 -19.46
C GLY A 201 -4.14 -2.99 -18.55
N ALA A 202 -3.59 -4.21 -18.53
CA ALA A 202 -4.04 -5.23 -17.60
C ALA A 202 -3.57 -4.94 -16.17
N PHE A 203 -2.32 -4.51 -15.99
CA PHE A 203 -1.70 -4.35 -14.66
C PHE A 203 -1.85 -5.59 -13.78
N ASP A 204 -1.75 -6.77 -14.40
CA ASP A 204 -1.76 -8.06 -13.71
C ASP A 204 -0.40 -8.33 -13.05
N LEU A 205 -0.38 -9.11 -11.96
CA LEU A 205 0.79 -9.34 -11.11
C LEU A 205 1.67 -8.09 -10.94
N PHE A 206 1.09 -6.98 -10.46
CA PHE A 206 1.71 -5.66 -10.42
C PHE A 206 3.20 -5.69 -9.98
N HIS A 207 4.10 -5.25 -10.86
CA HIS A 207 5.54 -5.51 -10.77
C HIS A 207 6.37 -4.29 -11.21
N ALA A 208 7.69 -4.33 -11.01
CA ALA A 208 8.61 -3.21 -11.30
C ALA A 208 8.51 -2.64 -12.73
N GLY A 209 8.16 -3.44 -13.74
CA GLY A 209 7.85 -2.93 -15.08
C GLY A 209 6.68 -1.92 -15.10
N HIS A 210 5.54 -2.25 -14.47
CA HIS A 210 4.39 -1.35 -14.35
C HIS A 210 4.74 -0.07 -13.59
N VAL A 211 5.60 -0.18 -12.58
CA VAL A 211 6.06 0.95 -11.80
C VAL A 211 6.78 1.97 -12.65
N GLU A 212 7.80 1.53 -13.38
CA GLU A 212 8.67 2.42 -14.14
C GLU A 212 7.91 3.08 -15.29
N ILE A 213 6.99 2.35 -15.93
CA ILE A 213 6.16 2.96 -16.99
C ILE A 213 5.18 4.00 -16.42
N LEU A 214 4.58 3.74 -15.25
CA LEU A 214 3.71 4.71 -14.58
C LEU A 214 4.49 5.93 -14.08
N ARG A 215 5.75 5.74 -13.66
CA ARG A 215 6.66 6.84 -13.32
C ARG A 215 6.92 7.74 -14.52
N SER A 216 7.29 7.15 -15.66
CA SER A 216 7.52 7.87 -16.91
C SER A 216 6.26 8.59 -17.38
N ALA A 217 5.09 7.94 -17.29
CA ALA A 217 3.80 8.56 -17.63
C ALA A 217 3.49 9.75 -16.71
N ARG A 218 3.75 9.63 -15.41
CA ARG A 218 3.50 10.71 -14.43
C ARG A 218 4.34 11.96 -14.69
N GLN A 219 5.53 11.82 -15.27
CA GLN A 219 6.39 12.95 -15.62
C GLN A 219 5.86 13.78 -16.80
N LEU A 220 4.88 13.28 -17.55
CA LEU A 220 4.35 13.93 -18.74
C LEU A 220 3.16 14.87 -18.47
N GLY A 221 2.69 14.95 -17.22
CA GLY A 221 1.62 15.86 -16.82
C GLY A 221 1.42 15.94 -15.31
N ASP A 222 0.33 16.57 -14.91
CA ASP A 222 0.06 16.95 -13.52
C ASP A 222 -0.84 15.96 -12.79
N PHE A 223 -1.53 15.10 -13.54
CA PHE A 223 -2.46 14.10 -13.02
C PHE A 223 -2.40 12.83 -13.85
N LEU A 224 -2.13 11.68 -13.22
CA LEU A 224 -2.08 10.39 -13.90
C LEU A 224 -3.34 9.57 -13.64
N LEU A 225 -4.13 9.40 -14.70
CA LEU A 225 -5.33 8.56 -14.75
C LEU A 225 -4.99 7.20 -15.37
N VAL A 226 -5.26 6.12 -14.65
CA VAL A 226 -4.91 4.76 -15.11
C VAL A 226 -6.15 3.93 -15.43
N GLY A 227 -6.27 3.43 -16.65
CA GLY A 227 -7.31 2.51 -17.06
C GLY A 227 -6.95 1.05 -16.77
N VAL A 228 -7.76 0.35 -16.00
CA VAL A 228 -7.57 -1.08 -15.71
C VAL A 228 -8.67 -1.87 -16.42
N HIS A 229 -8.32 -2.67 -17.43
CA HIS A 229 -9.30 -3.42 -18.22
C HIS A 229 -9.96 -4.56 -17.42
N ASN A 230 -11.18 -4.94 -17.80
CA ASN A 230 -11.92 -6.07 -17.23
C ASN A 230 -11.26 -7.43 -17.50
N ASP A 231 -11.51 -8.42 -16.63
CA ASP A 231 -10.93 -9.77 -16.70
C ASP A 231 -11.30 -10.46 -18.03
N GLN A 232 -12.55 -10.33 -18.48
CA GLN A 232 -13.03 -10.91 -19.73
C GLN A 232 -12.31 -10.33 -20.94
N THR A 233 -12.12 -9.01 -20.97
CA THR A 233 -11.40 -8.32 -22.05
C THR A 233 -9.96 -8.80 -22.12
N ILE A 234 -9.28 -8.90 -20.96
CA ILE A 234 -7.91 -9.42 -20.89
C ILE A 234 -7.85 -10.88 -21.35
N SER A 235 -8.78 -11.72 -20.89
CA SER A 235 -8.83 -13.13 -21.29
C SER A 235 -9.04 -13.31 -22.79
N GLN A 236 -9.94 -12.53 -23.40
CA GLN A 236 -10.20 -12.60 -24.84
C GLN A 236 -8.99 -12.17 -25.67
N ARG A 237 -8.22 -11.17 -25.19
CA ARG A 237 -7.08 -10.61 -25.94
C ARG A 237 -5.78 -11.39 -25.75
N ARG A 238 -5.53 -11.90 -24.55
CA ARG A 238 -4.30 -12.64 -24.22
C ARG A 238 -4.44 -14.15 -24.44
N GLY A 239 -5.68 -14.67 -24.50
CA GLY A 239 -5.97 -16.10 -24.54
C GLY A 239 -5.90 -16.79 -23.18
N CYS A 240 -5.54 -16.05 -22.13
CA CYS A 240 -5.52 -16.53 -20.74
C CYS A 240 -6.14 -15.49 -19.81
N HIS A 241 -6.84 -15.95 -18.78
CA HIS A 241 -7.36 -15.07 -17.74
C HIS A 241 -6.22 -14.42 -16.95
N PRO A 242 -6.39 -13.17 -16.50
CA PRO A 242 -5.43 -12.59 -15.56
C PRO A 242 -5.40 -13.41 -14.27
N ILE A 243 -4.24 -13.43 -13.62
CA ILE A 243 -4.03 -14.14 -12.36
C ILE A 243 -4.78 -13.43 -11.21
N MET A 244 -4.74 -12.09 -11.19
CA MET A 244 -5.47 -11.28 -10.21
C MET A 244 -6.78 -10.74 -10.82
N HIS A 245 -7.86 -10.76 -10.02
CA HIS A 245 -9.13 -10.18 -10.45
C HIS A 245 -9.05 -8.66 -10.59
N LEU A 246 -9.95 -8.08 -11.40
CA LEU A 246 -10.05 -6.64 -11.66
C LEU A 246 -9.88 -5.78 -10.42
N HIS A 247 -10.62 -6.09 -9.34
CA HIS A 247 -10.58 -5.27 -8.13
C HIS A 247 -9.24 -5.35 -7.39
N GLU A 248 -8.57 -6.49 -7.41
CA GLU A 248 -7.24 -6.68 -6.81
C GLU A 248 -6.18 -5.91 -7.61
N ARG A 249 -6.29 -5.94 -8.95
CA ARG A 249 -5.45 -5.15 -9.86
C ARG A 249 -5.67 -3.65 -9.63
N SER A 250 -6.92 -3.20 -9.55
CA SER A 250 -7.24 -1.79 -9.27
C SER A 250 -6.67 -1.30 -7.93
N LEU A 251 -6.77 -2.10 -6.86
CA LEU A 251 -6.19 -1.72 -5.57
C LEU A 251 -4.66 -1.72 -5.60
N SER A 252 -4.04 -2.64 -6.35
CA SER A 252 -2.58 -2.69 -6.53
C SER A 252 -2.08 -1.44 -7.29
N VAL A 253 -2.80 -1.02 -8.33
CA VAL A 253 -2.50 0.22 -9.07
C VAL A 253 -2.71 1.46 -8.20
N LEU A 254 -3.81 1.54 -7.43
CA LEU A 254 -4.08 2.67 -6.51
C LEU A 254 -3.02 2.80 -5.40
N ALA A 255 -2.37 1.70 -5.01
CA ALA A 255 -1.29 1.74 -4.02
C ALA A 255 -0.02 2.46 -4.53
N CYS A 256 0.12 2.62 -5.84
CA CYS A 256 1.27 3.26 -6.48
C CYS A 256 1.23 4.79 -6.31
N ARG A 257 2.31 5.36 -5.76
CA ARG A 257 2.45 6.82 -5.52
C ARG A 257 2.31 7.69 -6.77
N TYR A 258 2.58 7.16 -7.95
CA TYR A 258 2.53 7.91 -9.21
C TYR A 258 1.12 8.02 -9.77
N VAL A 259 0.20 7.17 -9.31
CA VAL A 259 -1.17 7.11 -9.80
C VAL A 259 -2.04 8.05 -8.96
N ASP A 260 -2.82 8.88 -9.64
CA ASP A 260 -3.76 9.78 -8.99
C ASP A 260 -5.17 9.20 -8.95
N GLU A 261 -5.60 8.55 -10.05
CA GLU A 261 -6.94 7.96 -10.17
C GLU A 261 -6.95 6.73 -11.09
N VAL A 262 -7.94 5.84 -10.89
CA VAL A 262 -8.08 4.59 -11.64
C VAL A 262 -9.50 4.44 -12.20
N ILE A 263 -9.60 4.16 -13.50
CA ILE A 263 -10.85 3.70 -14.14
C ILE A 263 -10.91 2.19 -14.00
N ILE A 264 -11.82 1.73 -13.13
CA ILE A 264 -12.07 0.31 -12.88
C ILE A 264 -12.93 -0.23 -14.02
N GLY A 265 -12.39 -1.15 -14.81
CA GLY A 265 -13.07 -1.73 -15.96
C GLY A 265 -13.05 -0.83 -17.19
N ALA A 266 -11.89 -0.23 -17.46
CA ALA A 266 -11.69 0.63 -18.62
C ALA A 266 -11.96 -0.14 -19.93
N PRO A 267 -12.64 0.49 -20.90
CA PRO A 267 -12.87 -0.12 -22.22
C PRO A 267 -11.55 -0.39 -22.93
N TRP A 268 -11.57 -1.31 -23.91
CA TRP A 268 -10.39 -1.61 -24.72
C TRP A 268 -10.01 -0.47 -25.66
N GLU A 269 -11.02 0.20 -26.23
CA GLU A 269 -10.84 1.31 -27.16
C GLU A 269 -11.00 2.64 -26.43
N VAL A 270 -10.10 3.58 -26.70
CA VAL A 270 -10.17 4.93 -26.12
C VAL A 270 -11.13 5.77 -26.96
N SER A 271 -12.36 5.95 -26.47
CA SER A 271 -13.41 6.71 -27.16
C SER A 271 -13.27 8.23 -26.96
N ARG A 272 -13.89 9.03 -27.85
CA ARG A 272 -13.96 10.50 -27.68
C ARG A 272 -14.71 10.87 -26.40
N ASP A 273 -15.76 10.14 -26.06
CA ASP A 273 -16.57 10.40 -24.87
C ASP A 273 -15.74 10.21 -23.60
N MET A 274 -14.89 9.19 -23.57
CA MET A 274 -13.95 8.97 -22.47
C MET A 274 -12.94 10.11 -22.36
N ILE A 275 -12.35 10.53 -23.49
CA ILE A 275 -11.39 11.65 -23.54
C ILE A 275 -12.04 12.95 -23.01
N ALA A 276 -13.27 13.24 -23.44
CA ALA A 276 -14.00 14.43 -23.01
C ALA A 276 -14.42 14.36 -21.54
N THR A 277 -14.94 13.22 -21.08
CA THR A 277 -15.46 13.03 -19.70
C THR A 277 -14.36 13.22 -18.65
N PHE A 278 -13.17 12.67 -18.90
CA PHE A 278 -12.04 12.76 -17.97
C PHE A 278 -11.07 13.91 -18.31
N ASN A 279 -11.40 14.75 -19.29
CA ASN A 279 -10.55 15.85 -19.78
C ASN A 279 -9.11 15.40 -20.09
N ILE A 280 -8.96 14.25 -20.77
CA ILE A 280 -7.67 13.63 -21.07
C ILE A 280 -6.90 14.52 -22.06
N SER A 281 -5.73 14.98 -21.64
CA SER A 281 -4.86 15.85 -22.45
C SER A 281 -3.81 15.07 -23.24
N LEU A 282 -3.41 13.89 -22.75
CA LEU A 282 -2.40 13.03 -23.37
C LEU A 282 -2.71 11.57 -23.07
N VAL A 283 -2.71 10.73 -24.09
CA VAL A 283 -2.78 9.26 -23.97
C VAL A 283 -1.38 8.70 -24.22
N VAL A 284 -0.89 7.86 -23.30
CA VAL A 284 0.43 7.24 -23.42
C VAL A 284 0.35 5.73 -23.39
N HIS A 285 1.26 5.08 -24.13
CA HIS A 285 1.39 3.63 -24.17
C HIS A 285 2.87 3.23 -24.11
N GLY A 286 3.17 2.13 -23.40
CA GLY A 286 4.54 1.62 -23.28
C GLY A 286 5.00 0.85 -24.52
N THR A 287 6.31 0.68 -24.68
CA THR A 287 6.89 -0.16 -25.75
C THR A 287 6.75 -1.66 -25.47
N VAL A 288 6.63 -2.08 -24.21
CA VAL A 288 6.49 -3.49 -23.83
C VAL A 288 5.01 -3.86 -23.79
N VAL A 289 4.60 -4.75 -24.70
CA VAL A 289 3.21 -5.20 -24.86
C VAL A 289 3.13 -6.71 -24.64
N GLU A 290 2.20 -7.14 -23.78
CA GLU A 290 1.97 -8.56 -23.48
C GLU A 290 0.92 -9.22 -24.39
N CYS A 291 0.19 -8.42 -25.17
CA CYS A 291 -0.86 -8.91 -26.06
C CYS A 291 -0.29 -9.23 -27.43
N ASN A 292 -0.53 -10.46 -27.88
CA ASN A 292 -0.11 -10.96 -29.20
C ASN A 292 -1.27 -10.96 -30.23
N SER A 293 -2.38 -10.26 -29.92
CA SER A 293 -3.59 -10.33 -30.74
C SER A 293 -3.42 -9.50 -32.01
N LYS A 294 -3.40 -10.21 -33.15
CA LYS A 294 -3.54 -9.69 -34.51
C LYS A 294 -4.95 -9.14 -34.78
N SER A 295 -5.48 -8.27 -33.93
CA SER A 295 -6.73 -7.57 -34.25
C SER A 295 -6.41 -6.40 -35.15
N ASP A 296 -7.10 -6.27 -36.29
CA ASP A 296 -6.92 -5.18 -37.26
C ASP A 296 -7.30 -3.79 -36.70
N ILE A 297 -7.99 -3.74 -35.56
CA ILE A 297 -8.49 -2.49 -34.97
C ILE A 297 -7.49 -1.97 -33.93
N ASP A 298 -6.94 -0.79 -34.21
CA ASP A 298 -6.07 -0.03 -33.31
C ASP A 298 -6.90 0.64 -32.20
N PRO A 299 -6.77 0.21 -30.92
CA PRO A 299 -7.56 0.78 -29.82
C PRO A 299 -7.26 2.26 -29.55
N TYR A 300 -6.15 2.77 -30.08
CA TYR A 300 -5.69 4.14 -29.94
C TYR A 300 -5.92 4.99 -31.21
N ALA A 301 -6.74 4.54 -32.17
CA ALA A 301 -7.02 5.28 -33.40
C ALA A 301 -7.57 6.69 -33.13
N THR A 302 -8.52 6.82 -32.19
CA THR A 302 -9.11 8.10 -31.79
C THR A 302 -8.08 9.08 -31.23
N PRO A 303 -7.31 8.76 -30.17
CA PRO A 303 -6.30 9.70 -29.64
C PRO A 303 -5.18 10.00 -30.63
N LYS A 304 -4.81 9.07 -31.53
CA LYS A 304 -3.87 9.32 -32.63
C LYS A 304 -4.43 10.34 -33.61
N SER A 305 -5.69 10.21 -34.02
CA SER A 305 -6.35 11.18 -34.92
C SER A 305 -6.46 12.59 -34.32
N MET A 306 -6.53 12.68 -32.99
CA MET A 306 -6.58 13.94 -32.24
C MET A 306 -5.19 14.52 -31.95
N GLY A 307 -4.10 13.81 -32.29
CA GLY A 307 -2.73 14.25 -32.03
C GLY A 307 -2.31 14.20 -30.56
N ILE A 308 -3.06 13.48 -29.70
CA ILE A 308 -2.82 13.39 -28.25
C ILE A 308 -2.25 12.04 -27.82
N PHE A 309 -1.87 11.17 -28.76
CA PHE A 309 -1.26 9.87 -28.46
C PHE A 309 0.28 9.95 -28.48
N ARG A 310 0.93 9.32 -27.51
CA ARG A 310 2.40 9.22 -27.45
C ARG A 310 2.86 7.86 -26.95
N THR A 311 3.74 7.21 -27.70
CA THR A 311 4.47 6.03 -27.20
C THR A 311 5.62 6.47 -26.30
N ILE A 312 5.76 5.81 -25.15
CA ILE A 312 6.84 6.04 -24.19
C ILE A 312 7.67 4.76 -24.02
N GLU A 313 8.98 4.91 -23.91
CA GLU A 313 9.88 3.78 -23.73
C GLU A 313 9.68 3.15 -22.34
N SER A 314 9.49 1.83 -22.31
CA SER A 314 9.41 1.06 -21.07
C SER A 314 10.83 0.77 -20.55
N PRO A 315 11.23 1.32 -19.38
CA PRO A 315 12.60 1.17 -18.89
C PRO A 315 12.97 -0.28 -18.52
N ARG A 316 11.96 -1.13 -18.28
CA ARG A 316 12.12 -2.55 -17.99
C ARG A 316 11.27 -3.37 -18.95
N ASN A 317 11.76 -4.56 -19.29
CA ASN A 317 11.08 -5.56 -20.12
C ASN A 317 10.33 -6.63 -19.30
N THR A 318 10.23 -6.45 -17.98
CA THR A 318 9.50 -7.37 -17.09
C THR A 318 8.01 -7.37 -17.45
N THR A 319 7.47 -8.57 -17.66
CA THR A 319 6.05 -8.82 -17.95
C THR A 319 5.44 -9.76 -16.90
N SER A 320 4.13 -9.73 -16.75
CA SER A 320 3.30 -10.65 -15.98
C SER A 320 3.63 -12.11 -16.33
N MET A 321 3.86 -12.42 -17.61
CA MET A 321 4.27 -13.75 -18.07
C MET A 321 5.68 -14.12 -17.59
N SER A 322 6.63 -13.18 -17.63
CA SER A 322 7.97 -13.42 -17.10
C SER A 322 7.96 -13.65 -15.59
N VAL A 323 7.12 -12.91 -14.86
CA VAL A 323 6.93 -13.08 -13.41
C VAL A 323 6.29 -14.43 -13.11
N ALA A 324 5.21 -14.78 -13.82
CA ALA A 324 4.56 -16.08 -13.69
C ALA A 324 5.53 -17.25 -13.96
N ARG A 325 6.39 -17.12 -14.97
CA ARG A 325 7.43 -18.11 -15.25
C ARG A 325 8.41 -18.26 -14.08
N ARG A 326 8.89 -17.15 -13.51
CA ARG A 326 9.76 -17.19 -12.31
C ARG A 326 9.08 -17.88 -11.12
N ILE A 327 7.75 -17.71 -10.96
CA ILE A 327 6.98 -18.41 -9.92
C ILE A 327 6.99 -19.92 -10.16
N ILE A 328 6.73 -20.34 -11.40
CA ILE A 328 6.70 -21.76 -11.79
C ILE A 328 8.08 -22.40 -11.62
N ASP A 329 9.15 -21.73 -12.06
CA ASP A 329 10.52 -22.22 -11.94
C ASP A 329 10.92 -22.40 -10.45
N ASN A 330 10.41 -21.54 -9.57
CA ASN A 330 10.60 -21.66 -8.12
C ASN A 330 9.68 -22.71 -7.48
N TYR A 331 8.57 -23.09 -8.12
CA TYR A 331 7.54 -23.99 -7.57
C TYR A 331 8.08 -25.39 -7.34
N GLU A 332 8.86 -25.96 -8.27
CA GLU A 332 9.43 -27.31 -8.08
C GLU A 332 10.35 -27.39 -6.86
N THR A 333 11.12 -26.32 -6.62
CA THR A 333 12.01 -26.22 -5.47
C THR A 333 11.20 -26.03 -4.19
N TYR A 334 10.09 -25.29 -4.25
CA TYR A 334 9.14 -25.14 -3.16
C TYR A 334 8.48 -26.46 -2.77
N GLU A 335 7.94 -27.19 -3.74
CA GLU A 335 7.21 -28.45 -3.52
C GLU A 335 8.12 -29.51 -2.87
N LYS A 336 9.32 -29.71 -3.43
CA LYS A 336 10.32 -30.64 -2.86
C LYS A 336 10.67 -30.30 -1.42
N ARG A 337 10.71 -29.02 -1.05
CA ARG A 337 11.00 -28.56 0.32
C ARG A 337 9.81 -28.76 1.24
N ASN A 338 8.61 -28.44 0.77
CA ASN A 338 7.41 -28.58 1.57
C ASN A 338 7.14 -30.06 1.91
N LEU A 339 7.35 -30.95 0.94
CA LEU A 339 7.31 -32.40 1.17
C LEU A 339 8.31 -32.85 2.24
N LYS A 340 9.55 -32.33 2.21
CA LYS A 340 10.55 -32.64 3.26
C LYS A 340 10.15 -32.10 4.64
N LYS A 341 9.59 -30.88 4.70
CA LYS A 341 9.14 -30.26 5.95
C LYS A 341 7.99 -31.07 6.55
N ASN A 342 6.97 -31.38 5.75
CA ASN A 342 5.83 -32.20 6.16
C ASN A 342 6.29 -33.58 6.64
N ALA A 343 7.19 -34.25 5.90
CA ALA A 343 7.73 -35.55 6.34
C ALA A 343 8.53 -35.45 7.65
N THR A 344 9.22 -34.34 7.90
CA THR A 344 9.95 -34.10 9.16
C THR A 344 8.97 -33.84 10.30
N GLU A 345 7.92 -33.07 10.05
CA GLU A 345 6.87 -32.76 11.01
C GLU A 345 6.03 -34.00 11.38
N GLU A 346 5.66 -34.82 10.39
CA GLU A 346 5.02 -36.11 10.61
C GLU A 346 5.88 -37.04 11.48
N ARG A 347 7.19 -37.12 11.21
CA ARG A 347 8.14 -37.87 12.07
C ARG A 347 8.18 -37.31 13.49
N TYR A 348 8.27 -35.99 13.63
CA TYR A 348 8.28 -35.34 14.94
C TYR A 348 7.02 -35.68 15.76
N TYR A 349 5.83 -35.61 15.17
CA TYR A 349 4.59 -35.96 15.87
C TYR A 349 4.44 -37.47 16.13
N ALA A 350 4.95 -38.32 15.24
CA ALA A 350 4.96 -39.77 15.46
C ALA A 350 5.90 -40.20 16.60
N GLU A 351 7.03 -39.50 16.77
CA GLU A 351 8.05 -39.80 17.79
C GLU A 351 7.78 -39.11 19.13
N LYS A 352 6.85 -38.16 19.18
CA LYS A 352 6.51 -37.40 20.39
C LYS A 352 5.83 -38.29 21.43
N LYS A 353 6.63 -38.91 22.30
CA LYS A 353 6.13 -39.52 23.53
C LYS A 353 5.64 -38.42 24.46
N PHE A 354 4.36 -38.47 24.85
CA PHE A 354 3.82 -37.61 25.89
C PHE A 354 4.64 -37.82 27.17
N VAL A 355 5.25 -36.75 27.68
CA VAL A 355 5.75 -36.74 29.05
C VAL A 355 4.51 -36.55 29.92
N SER A 356 3.92 -37.64 30.41
CA SER A 356 3.02 -37.55 31.56
C SER A 356 3.87 -37.08 32.74
N GLY A 357 3.59 -35.88 33.24
CA GLY A 357 4.21 -35.41 34.47
C GLY A 357 3.71 -36.28 35.62
N ASP A 358 4.62 -37.02 36.24
CA ASP A 358 4.42 -37.74 37.49
C ASP A 358 4.47 -36.78 38.69
#